data_AF-A0A0F2L3R1-F1
#
_entry.id   AF-A0A0F2L3R1-F1
#
_cell.length_a   1.000
_cell.length_b   1.000
_cell.length_c   1.000
_cell.angle_alpha   90.00
_cell.angle_beta   90.00
_cell.angle_gamma   90.00
#
_symmetry.space_group_name_H-M   'P 1'
#
loop_
_entity.id
_entity.type
_entity.pdbx_description
1 polymer ?
#
loop_
_entity_poly.entity_id
_entity_poly.type
_entity_poly.pdbx_seq_one_letter_code
_entity_poly.pdbx_strand_id
1 'polypeptide(L)'
;MNTFRKLSLIRIKGITMAVVSIDGEQHILINQETREVVKEVNRLLGLRRCSSCGRLTKAEELGYVEIINSKVTKALCNHCLTQLMKHLICNIAT
;
A
#
# COMPACT_ATOMS: atom_id res chain seq x y z
N MET A 1 -3.80 20.47 5.66
CA MET A 1 -3.57 19.05 5.30
C MET A 1 -3.10 19.04 3.86
N ASN A 2 -1.82 18.76 3.60
CA ASN A 2 -1.34 18.62 2.22
C ASN A 2 -2.11 17.47 1.56
N THR A 3 -2.75 17.76 0.43
CA THR A 3 -3.56 16.80 -0.31
C THR A 3 -2.60 15.88 -1.05
N PHE A 4 -2.49 14.62 -0.63
CA PHE A 4 -1.69 13.64 -1.37
C PHE A 4 -2.24 13.50 -2.79
N ARG A 5 -1.42 13.84 -3.79
CA ARG A 5 -1.79 13.59 -5.18
C ARG A 5 -1.80 12.10 -5.46
N LYS A 6 -0.79 11.40 -4.93
CA LYS A 6 -0.66 9.94 -4.95
C LYS A 6 0.03 9.45 -3.68
N LEU A 7 -0.48 8.35 -3.12
CA LEU A 7 0.14 7.59 -2.04
C LEU A 7 0.09 6.10 -2.38
N SER A 8 1.23 5.43 -2.29
CA SER A 8 1.34 3.98 -2.42
C SER A 8 1.99 3.43 -1.17
N LEU A 9 1.28 2.58 -0.43
CA LEU A 9 1.77 1.93 0.76
C LEU A 9 1.96 0.44 0.48
N ILE A 10 3.16 -0.07 0.76
CA ILE A 10 3.53 -1.48 0.68
C ILE A 10 3.93 -1.98 2.06
N ARG A 11 3.45 -3.18 2.43
CA ARG A 11 3.81 -3.91 3.65
C ARG A 11 4.16 -5.35 3.29
N ILE A 12 5.41 -5.72 3.45
CA ILE A 12 5.90 -7.06 3.12
C ILE A 12 6.90 -7.50 4.18
N LYS A 13 6.65 -8.63 4.85
CA LYS A 13 7.62 -9.32 5.72
C LYS A 13 8.42 -8.40 6.66
N GLY A 14 7.73 -7.50 7.36
CA GLY A 14 8.35 -6.57 8.32
C GLY A 14 8.90 -5.28 7.71
N ILE A 15 8.93 -5.16 6.38
CA ILE A 15 9.24 -3.91 5.69
C ILE A 15 7.94 -3.18 5.40
N THR A 16 7.88 -1.91 5.78
CA THR A 16 6.82 -0.99 5.34
C THR A 16 7.44 0.12 4.52
N MET A 17 6.89 0.38 3.33
CA MET A 17 7.36 1.43 2.44
C MET A 17 6.18 2.26 1.98
N ALA A 18 6.29 3.59 2.09
CA ALA A 18 5.31 4.52 1.55
C ALA A 18 5.98 5.38 0.49
N VAL A 19 5.40 5.41 -0.70
CA VAL A 19 5.74 6.33 -1.77
C VAL A 19 4.66 7.39 -1.82
N VAL A 20 5.01 8.63 -1.52
CA VAL A 20 4.08 9.76 -1.48
C VAL A 20 4.50 10.82 -2.49
N SER A 21 3.52 11.40 -3.18
CA SER A 21 3.75 12.55 -4.05
C SER A 21 3.15 13.81 -3.41
N ILE A 22 4.03 14.76 -3.10
CA ILE A 22 3.71 16.04 -2.45
C ILE A 22 4.27 17.13 -3.37
N ASP A 23 3.43 18.08 -3.78
CA ASP A 23 3.82 19.22 -4.63
C ASP A 23 4.55 18.84 -5.95
N GLY A 24 4.31 17.62 -6.45
CA GLY A 24 4.92 17.11 -7.67
C GLY A 24 6.22 16.34 -7.44
N GLU A 25 6.79 16.40 -6.24
CA GLU A 25 7.96 15.61 -5.85
C GLU A 25 7.54 14.26 -5.28
N GLN A 26 8.39 13.24 -5.48
CA GLN A 26 8.19 11.90 -4.97
C GLN A 26 9.10 11.67 -3.77
N HIS A 27 8.50 11.34 -2.62
CA HIS A 27 9.21 10.96 -1.41
C HIS A 27 9.00 9.48 -1.12
N ILE A 28 10.06 8.80 -0.71
CA ILE A 28 10.05 7.39 -0.33
C ILE A 28 10.37 7.33 1.16
N LEU A 29 9.45 6.78 1.93
CA LEU A 29 9.57 6.58 3.38
C LEU A 29 9.67 5.09 3.67
N ILE A 30 10.57 4.70 4.58
CA ILE A 30 10.79 3.28 4.91
C ILE A 30 10.70 3.06 6.43
N ASN A 31 10.01 1.99 6.81
CA ASN A 31 9.84 1.50 8.18
C ASN A 31 9.36 2.60 9.15
N GLN A 32 10.21 3.04 10.08
CA GLN A 32 9.81 4.00 11.12
C GLN A 32 9.31 5.32 10.53
N GLU A 33 9.86 5.75 9.38
CA GLU A 33 9.43 6.96 8.66
C GLU A 33 7.99 6.86 8.16
N THR A 34 7.47 5.64 7.98
CA THR A 34 6.11 5.40 7.48
C THR A 34 5.04 5.50 8.58
N ARG A 35 5.41 5.66 9.86
CA ARG A 35 4.51 5.50 11.01
C ARG A 35 3.24 6.36 10.90
N GLU A 36 3.39 7.66 10.64
CA GLU A 36 2.24 8.57 10.54
C GLU A 36 1.40 8.29 9.30
N VAL A 37 2.05 7.91 8.19
CA VAL A 37 1.34 7.49 6.97
C VAL A 37 0.51 6.24 7.21
N VAL A 38 1.08 5.22 7.85
CA VAL A 38 0.38 3.97 8.17
C VAL A 38 -0.83 4.23 9.06
N LYS A 39 -0.66 5.07 10.09
CA LYS A 39 -1.73 5.44 11.01
C LYS A 39 -2.88 6.11 10.27
N GLU A 40 -2.58 7.08 9.41
CA GLU A 40 -3.59 7.80 8.65
C GLU A 40 -4.29 6.89 7.62
N VAL A 41 -3.53 6.07 6.91
CA VAL A 41 -4.06 5.11 5.94
C VAL A 41 -5.02 4.11 6.62
N ASN A 42 -4.65 3.58 7.79
CA ASN A 42 -5.52 2.67 8.55
C ASN A 42 -6.79 3.36 9.04
N ARG A 43 -6.69 4.62 9.48
CA ARG A 43 -7.84 5.45 9.88
C ARG A 43 -8.83 5.66 8.74
N LEU A 44 -8.35 5.87 7.51
CA LEU A 44 -9.18 6.17 6.33
C LEU A 44 -9.83 4.94 5.69
N LEU A 45 -9.16 3.79 5.73
CA LEU A 45 -9.56 2.63 4.92
C LEU A 45 -10.63 1.76 5.57
N GLY A 46 -10.64 1.60 6.89
CA GLY A 46 -11.54 0.66 7.58
C GLY A 46 -11.45 -0.77 7.01
N LEU A 47 -12.59 -1.34 6.60
CA LEU A 47 -12.67 -2.62 5.88
C LEU A 47 -12.70 -2.38 4.37
N ARG A 48 -11.86 -3.10 3.61
CA ARG A 48 -11.81 -3.01 2.14
C ARG A 48 -11.80 -4.38 1.48
N ARG A 49 -12.41 -4.47 0.30
CA ARG A 49 -12.29 -5.65 -0.56
C ARG A 49 -10.94 -5.65 -1.24
N CYS A 50 -10.24 -6.78 -1.18
CA CYS A 50 -9.04 -7.02 -1.97
C CYS A 50 -9.40 -6.95 -3.46
N SER A 51 -8.71 -6.11 -4.23
CA SER A 51 -8.92 -5.93 -5.67
C SER A 51 -8.58 -7.19 -6.49
N SER A 52 -7.85 -8.15 -5.92
CA SER A 52 -7.48 -9.40 -6.61
C SER A 52 -8.40 -10.57 -6.27
N CYS A 53 -8.67 -10.84 -4.98
CA CYS A 53 -9.48 -12.01 -4.58
C CYS A 53 -10.87 -11.67 -4.03
N GLY A 54 -11.25 -10.38 -3.95
CA GLY A 54 -12.56 -9.94 -3.46
C GLY A 54 -12.77 -10.05 -1.94
N ARG A 55 -11.87 -10.70 -1.20
CA ARG A 55 -11.95 -10.88 0.26
C ARG A 55 -12.01 -9.55 0.98
N LEU A 56 -12.97 -9.41 1.91
CA LEU A 56 -13.02 -8.28 2.83
C LEU A 56 -11.87 -8.40 3.83
N THR A 57 -11.05 -7.35 3.91
CA THR A 57 -9.76 -7.32 4.60
C THR A 57 -9.67 -6.04 5.43
N LYS A 58 -9.17 -6.13 6.66
CA LYS A 58 -8.92 -4.96 7.50
C LYS A 58 -7.76 -4.14 6.92
N ALA A 59 -7.76 -2.82 7.13
CA ALA A 59 -6.71 -1.95 6.60
C ALA A 59 -5.28 -2.38 7.00
N GLU A 60 -5.11 -2.90 8.22
CA GLU A 60 -3.85 -3.41 8.75
C GLU A 60 -3.35 -4.68 8.05
N GLU A 61 -4.26 -5.47 7.48
CA GLU A 61 -3.99 -6.73 6.77
C GLU A 61 -3.80 -6.53 5.25
N LEU A 62 -3.97 -5.29 4.76
CA LEU A 62 -3.65 -4.92 3.39
C LEU A 62 -2.14 -4.81 3.22
N GLY A 63 -1.61 -5.55 2.26
CA GLY A 63 -0.20 -5.52 1.89
C GLY A 63 0.13 -4.40 0.91
N TYR A 64 -0.84 -4.01 0.08
CA TYR A 64 -0.68 -2.88 -0.82
C TYR A 64 -1.93 -2.00 -0.81
N VAL A 65 -1.73 -0.69 -0.77
CA VAL A 65 -2.78 0.31 -0.92
C VAL A 65 -2.28 1.39 -1.87
N GLU A 66 -3.12 1.77 -2.82
CA GLU A 66 -2.94 2.96 -3.64
C GLU A 66 -4.09 3.94 -3.40
N ILE A 67 -3.75 5.18 -3.09
CA ILE A 67 -4.68 6.29 -2.93
C ILE A 67 -4.28 7.40 -3.91
N ILE A 68 -5.21 7.83 -4.75
CA ILE A 68 -5.02 8.90 -5.72
C ILE A 68 -6.15 9.90 -5.52
N ASN A 69 -5.84 11.19 -5.38
CA ASN A 69 -6.82 12.25 -5.14
C ASN A 69 -7.81 11.89 -4.01
N SER A 70 -7.27 11.39 -2.89
CA SER A 70 -8.04 10.94 -1.72
C SER A 70 -9.00 9.75 -1.94
N LYS A 71 -8.93 9.08 -3.09
CA LYS A 71 -9.71 7.87 -3.40
C LYS A 71 -8.80 6.65 -3.42
N VAL A 72 -9.26 5.58 -2.77
CA VAL A 72 -8.57 4.28 -2.79
C VAL A 72 -8.79 3.65 -4.16
N THR A 73 -7.75 3.59 -4.98
CA THR A 73 -7.82 3.04 -6.34
C THR A 73 -7.50 1.55 -6.36
N LYS A 74 -6.64 1.09 -5.44
CA LYS A 74 -6.23 -0.31 -5.35
C LYS A 74 -5.97 -0.71 -3.91
N ALA A 75 -6.41 -1.90 -3.52
CA ALA A 75 -6.14 -2.48 -2.21
C ALA A 75 -5.91 -3.99 -2.36
N LEU A 76 -4.75 -4.51 -1.97
CA LEU A 76 -4.44 -5.94 -2.02
C LEU A 76 -4.18 -6.48 -0.62
N CYS A 77 -4.77 -7.62 -0.30
CA CYS A 77 -4.43 -8.34 0.93
C CYS A 77 -3.00 -8.91 0.84
N ASN A 78 -2.37 -9.12 2.00
CA ASN A 78 -1.02 -9.66 2.10
C ASN A 78 -0.82 -10.98 1.32
N HIS A 79 -1.84 -11.84 1.29
CA HIS A 79 -1.78 -13.10 0.55
C HIS A 79 -1.62 -12.88 -0.96
N CYS A 80 -2.49 -12.06 -1.56
CA CYS A 80 -2.44 -11.78 -3.00
C CYS A 80 -1.17 -11.02 -3.38
N LEU A 81 -0.71 -10.07 -2.55
CA LEU A 81 0.55 -9.39 -2.79
C LEU A 81 1.73 -10.37 -2.79
N THR A 82 1.77 -11.27 -1.82
CA THR A 82 2.84 -12.27 -1.71
C THR A 82 2.86 -13.21 -2.93
N GLN A 83 1.69 -13.67 -3.39
CA GLN A 83 1.56 -14.46 -4.62
C GLN A 83 2.11 -13.69 -5.85
N LEU A 84 1.68 -12.44 -6.01
CA LEU A 84 2.10 -11.59 -7.13
C LEU A 84 3.63 -11.38 -7.15
N MET A 85 4.22 -11.10 -6.00
CA MET A 85 5.67 -10.91 -5.89
C MET A 85 6.47 -12.17 -6.17
N LYS A 86 5.97 -13.35 -5.77
CA LYS A 86 6.62 -14.62 -6.11
C LYS A 86 6.71 -14.80 -7.62
N HIS A 87 5.63 -14.52 -8.35
CA HIS A 87 5.64 -14.59 -9.81
C HIS A 87 6.61 -13.59 -10.44
N LEU A 88 6.69 -12.36 -9.92
CA LEU A 88 7.62 -11.35 -10.43
C LEU A 88 9.09 -11.75 -10.20
N ILE A 89 9.43 -12.28 -9.02
CA ILE A 89 10.81 -12.68 -8.70
C ILE A 89 11.21 -13.93 -9.50
N CYS A 90 10.32 -14.91 -9.64
CA CYS A 90 10.59 -16.10 -10.44
C CYS A 90 10.84 -15.80 -11.93
N ASN A 91 10.19 -14.77 -12.49
CA ASN A 91 10.37 -14.39 -13.90
C ASN A 91 11.61 -13.53 -14.17
N ILE A 92 12.26 -12.98 -13.15
CA ILE A 92 13.51 -12.19 -13.30
C ILE A 92 14.75 -13.06 -13.11
N ALA A 93 14.60 -14.20 -12.41
CA ALA A 93 15.68 -15.15 -12.14
C ALA A 93 15.86 -16.24 -13.21
N THR A 94 15.14 -16.14 -14.34
CA THR A 94 15.26 -16.97 -15.55
C THR A 94 15.77 -16.15 -16.71
#